data_AF-A0A5B3GHH2-F1
#
_entry.id   AF-A0A5B3GHH2-F1
#
_cell.length_a   1.000
_cell.length_b   1.000
_cell.length_c   1.000
_cell.angle_alpha   90.00
_cell.angle_beta   90.00
_cell.angle_gamma   90.00
#
_symmetry.space_group_name_H-M   'P 1'
#
loop_
_entity.id
_entity.type
_entity.pdbx_description
1 polymer ?
#
loop_
_entity_poly.entity_id
_entity_poly.type
_entity_poly.pdbx_seq_one_letter_code
_entity_poly.pdbx_strand_id
1 'polypeptide(L)'
;VTPHGMMSVVPFNVMGSEENVYDKDARWWSTPYEYHNKFFTGFAHGALSGVGCPEMGSLLTMATTGPLMVDYREYGTSYRDEKASPGYYSVFLDKYGVLAEVTATARTSVERYTFPGGEGHILLNLGEGLTNESGAMVRRVSATEIEGTKLLGTFCYNAQKVFPVYFVLRVSKTPSAGGYWKKQRKMTGVEAEWTPDNGRYKLYMEYGRELSGDDVGYWFSFDGLAAGEQVEVRMGISYVSTENARKNLDAEQAADAPFDAIREQARKGWNEALGRIRVEGGTEEQQRVFYTALYHALLHPNLVSDVNGEYPLMERSGETGVTDGERYTVFSLWDTCRNLHQLLTLVYPDRQREMLRSMTGMYEEWGWLPKWELYGRETFTMEGDPAIPVIVDSWMKGLRDFDVAKAYEAMRKSATTPGAQNRMRPDLDPYIEKGYIPLGFYAKDLAGDTSVSHALEYYMADAALSLLADSLGQGDDARLFRARSLGYKRYYSPESGTLRPLHPDGTFLSPFDPKAGENFTAAPGFHEGSAWNYTFYVPHDVEGLAKLMGGRRKFIDKLQMVFDEGLYDPANEPDIAYAYLFSRFRGEEWRTQRETRRLLERYFTTAPDG
;
A
#
# COMPACT_ATOMS: atom_id res chain seq x y z
N VAL A 1 0.23 -3.75 14.69
CA VAL A 1 -0.71 -3.09 13.75
C VAL A 1 -2.15 -3.38 14.12
N THR A 2 -3.11 -2.51 13.78
CA THR A 2 -4.57 -2.69 13.97
C THR A 2 -5.31 -2.62 12.62
N PRO A 3 -6.56 -3.13 12.49
CA PRO A 3 -7.29 -3.07 11.23
C PRO A 3 -7.45 -1.62 10.72
N HIS A 4 -7.00 -1.36 9.50
CA HIS A 4 -7.02 -0.05 8.82
C HIS A 4 -6.39 1.11 9.61
N GLY A 5 -5.49 0.81 10.56
CA GLY A 5 -4.83 1.83 11.38
C GLY A 5 -3.93 2.75 10.55
N MET A 6 -3.80 4.00 10.97
CA MET A 6 -2.73 4.91 10.53
C MET A 6 -1.36 4.36 10.96
N MET A 7 -1.28 3.83 12.18
CA MET A 7 -0.05 3.27 12.73
C MET A 7 0.15 1.81 12.32
N SER A 8 1.28 1.58 11.66
CA SER A 8 1.83 0.24 11.45
C SER A 8 3.25 0.15 12.03
N VAL A 9 3.38 -0.34 13.27
CA VAL A 9 4.68 -0.72 13.85
C VAL A 9 5.06 -2.12 13.41
N VAL A 10 6.19 -2.25 12.70
CA VAL A 10 6.62 -3.50 12.04
C VAL A 10 8.13 -3.71 12.18
N PRO A 11 8.61 -4.97 12.23
CA PRO A 11 10.05 -5.26 12.23
C PRO A 11 10.72 -4.75 10.95
N PHE A 12 11.96 -4.27 11.07
CA PHE A 12 12.77 -3.78 9.95
C PHE A 12 14.11 -4.54 9.85
N ASN A 13 14.24 -5.42 8.86
CA ASN A 13 15.40 -6.30 8.69
C ASN A 13 16.00 -6.30 7.27
N VAL A 14 15.65 -5.30 6.46
CA VAL A 14 16.03 -5.23 5.03
C VAL A 14 17.15 -4.22 4.74
N MET A 15 17.69 -3.57 5.77
CA MET A 15 18.92 -2.79 5.64
C MET A 15 20.09 -3.68 5.22
N GLY A 16 21.01 -3.15 4.41
CA GLY A 16 22.18 -3.88 3.94
C GLY A 16 23.08 -4.40 5.05
N SER A 17 23.40 -5.70 5.00
CA SER A 17 24.30 -6.38 5.93
C SER A 17 24.89 -7.63 5.27
N GLU A 18 26.10 -8.02 5.66
CA GLU A 18 26.73 -9.28 5.23
C GLU A 18 25.96 -10.52 5.73
N GLU A 19 25.12 -10.37 6.76
CA GLU A 19 24.28 -11.45 7.29
C GLU A 19 22.95 -11.61 6.54
N ASN A 20 22.58 -10.66 5.69
CA ASN A 20 21.31 -10.66 4.97
C ASN A 20 21.41 -11.36 3.62
N VAL A 21 20.31 -11.98 3.20
CA VAL A 21 20.16 -12.58 1.87
C VAL A 21 19.76 -11.50 0.86
N TYR A 22 18.92 -10.57 1.30
CA TYR A 22 18.39 -9.49 0.48
C TYR A 22 18.64 -8.14 1.13
N ASP A 23 19.07 -7.18 0.32
CA ASP A 23 19.30 -5.79 0.70
C ASP A 23 18.35 -4.90 -0.09
N LYS A 24 17.60 -4.05 0.61
CA LYS A 24 16.65 -3.12 0.00
C LYS A 24 17.31 -2.16 -0.99
N ASP A 25 18.59 -1.84 -0.80
CA ASP A 25 19.32 -0.85 -1.62
C ASP A 25 20.05 -1.49 -2.81
N ALA A 26 20.12 -2.83 -2.87
CA ALA A 26 20.77 -3.57 -3.94
C ALA A 26 19.82 -3.95 -5.10
N ARG A 27 18.51 -3.75 -4.93
CA ARG A 27 17.46 -4.12 -5.89
C ARG A 27 16.20 -3.31 -5.65
N TRP A 28 15.22 -3.45 -6.55
CA TRP A 28 13.88 -2.97 -6.29
C TRP A 28 13.23 -3.78 -5.16
N TRP A 29 12.88 -3.10 -4.06
CA TRP A 29 12.41 -3.73 -2.82
C TRP A 29 11.38 -2.86 -2.11
N SER A 30 10.22 -3.40 -1.75
CA SER A 30 9.08 -2.62 -1.24
C SER A 30 8.59 -3.02 0.15
N THR A 31 9.18 -4.04 0.78
CA THR A 31 8.74 -4.56 2.09
C THR A 31 9.76 -4.22 3.19
N PRO A 32 9.32 -3.90 4.42
CA PRO A 32 10.26 -3.56 5.51
C PRO A 32 10.89 -4.82 6.12
N TYR A 33 10.35 -5.99 5.79
CA TYR A 33 10.72 -7.27 6.36
C TYR A 33 10.90 -8.32 5.27
N GLU A 34 11.88 -9.19 5.47
CA GLU A 34 12.18 -10.36 4.67
C GLU A 34 12.46 -11.56 5.56
N TYR A 35 11.71 -12.65 5.39
CA TYR A 35 11.76 -13.82 6.27
C TYR A 35 13.13 -14.50 6.30
N HIS A 36 13.87 -14.47 5.19
CA HIS A 36 15.20 -15.09 5.11
C HIS A 36 16.33 -14.23 5.69
N ASN A 37 16.08 -12.95 5.94
CA ASN A 37 17.06 -12.03 6.51
C ASN A 37 17.23 -12.26 8.01
N LYS A 38 18.48 -12.09 8.48
CA LYS A 38 18.84 -12.33 9.88
C LYS A 38 19.30 -11.08 10.60
N PHE A 39 19.42 -9.95 9.92
CA PHE A 39 19.92 -8.73 10.51
C PHE A 39 18.78 -7.75 10.83
N PHE A 40 18.50 -7.57 12.12
CA PHE A 40 17.48 -6.66 12.62
C PHE A 40 18.05 -5.27 12.88
N THR A 41 17.32 -4.24 12.45
CA THR A 41 17.72 -2.83 12.59
C THR A 41 16.70 -1.95 13.31
N GLY A 42 15.63 -2.54 13.83
CA GLY A 42 14.64 -1.83 14.65
C GLY A 42 13.21 -2.06 14.20
N PHE A 43 12.29 -1.30 14.77
CA PHE A 43 10.89 -1.23 14.33
C PHE A 43 10.62 0.04 13.54
N ALA A 44 10.04 -0.10 12.36
CA ALA A 44 9.54 1.02 11.58
C ALA A 44 8.11 1.38 11.98
N HIS A 45 7.77 2.66 11.87
CA HIS A 45 6.44 3.21 12.16
C HIS A 45 5.82 3.79 10.89
N GLY A 46 4.82 3.08 10.37
CA GLY A 46 4.20 3.32 9.07
C GLY A 46 4.83 2.44 8.00
N ALA A 47 4.01 1.61 7.35
CA ALA A 47 4.44 0.68 6.31
C ALA A 47 3.30 0.40 5.32
N LEU A 48 3.66 0.10 4.08
CA LEU A 48 2.74 -0.42 3.08
C LEU A 48 2.84 -1.95 3.04
N SER A 49 1.77 -2.61 2.60
CA SER A 49 1.67 -4.08 2.57
C SER A 49 1.26 -4.52 1.18
N GLY A 50 2.06 -5.40 0.56
CA GLY A 50 1.77 -5.96 -0.76
C GLY A 50 1.93 -4.99 -1.93
N VAL A 51 2.63 -3.86 -1.76
CA VAL A 51 2.83 -2.88 -2.84
C VAL A 51 4.07 -3.19 -3.67
N GLY A 52 4.03 -2.79 -4.94
CA GLY A 52 5.14 -3.00 -5.88
C GLY A 52 6.33 -2.06 -5.68
N CYS A 53 6.17 -0.87 -5.08
CA CYS A 53 7.24 0.16 -5.00
C CYS A 53 7.66 0.47 -3.55
N PRO A 54 8.94 0.80 -3.30
CA PRO A 54 9.41 1.25 -1.98
C PRO A 54 8.79 2.57 -1.55
N GLU A 55 8.31 2.62 -0.31
CA GLU A 55 7.91 3.84 0.40
C GLU A 55 7.71 3.53 1.90
N MET A 56 7.59 4.57 2.74
CA MET A 56 7.33 4.44 4.18
C MET A 56 8.48 3.75 4.91
N GLY A 57 8.18 2.84 5.86
CA GLY A 57 9.16 2.02 6.56
C GLY A 57 10.23 2.84 7.24
N SER A 58 9.84 3.89 7.97
CA SER A 58 10.75 4.89 8.56
C SER A 58 10.51 5.05 10.07
N LEU A 59 11.21 6.02 10.71
CA LEU A 59 11.15 6.27 12.15
C LEU A 59 11.57 5.02 12.95
N LEU A 60 12.80 4.57 12.72
CA LEU A 60 13.26 3.28 13.22
C LEU A 60 13.63 3.37 14.70
N THR A 61 12.98 2.59 15.56
CA THR A 61 13.31 2.46 16.99
C THR A 61 14.15 1.20 17.23
N MET A 62 15.15 1.30 18.11
CA MET A 62 15.99 0.17 18.45
C MET A 62 16.48 0.26 19.91
N ALA A 63 16.48 -0.86 20.63
CA ALA A 63 17.09 -0.95 21.95
C ALA A 63 18.44 -1.68 21.88
N THR A 64 19.43 -1.17 22.61
CA THR A 64 20.79 -1.71 22.65
C THR A 64 21.35 -1.71 24.07
N THR A 65 22.41 -2.47 24.31
CA THR A 65 23.17 -2.48 25.58
C THR A 65 24.66 -2.32 25.33
N GLY A 66 25.39 -1.88 26.36
CA GLY A 66 26.83 -1.65 26.26
C GLY A 66 27.14 -0.28 25.64
N PRO A 67 28.24 -0.11 24.89
CA PRO A 67 28.60 1.18 24.31
C PRO A 67 27.55 1.72 23.33
N LEU A 68 27.30 3.04 23.37
CA LEU A 68 26.40 3.72 22.45
C LEU A 68 26.95 3.70 21.01
N MET A 69 26.22 3.00 20.12
CA MET A 69 26.49 2.92 18.69
C MET A 69 25.27 3.42 17.91
N VAL A 70 25.48 4.30 16.91
CA VAL A 70 24.40 4.94 16.15
C VAL A 70 24.41 4.65 14.65
N ASP A 71 25.47 4.00 14.15
CA ASP A 71 25.46 3.44 12.79
C ASP A 71 24.71 2.11 12.80
N TYR A 72 23.73 1.93 11.91
CA TYR A 72 22.94 0.70 11.83
C TYR A 72 23.80 -0.52 11.51
N ARG A 73 24.92 -0.34 10.81
CA ARG A 73 25.87 -1.41 10.53
C ARG A 73 26.54 -1.93 11.80
N GLU A 74 26.58 -1.10 12.84
CA GLU A 74 27.19 -1.42 14.11
C GLU A 74 26.16 -1.78 15.18
N TYR A 75 25.02 -1.10 15.24
CA TYR A 75 23.98 -1.43 16.22
C TYR A 75 23.03 -2.55 15.79
N GLY A 76 22.93 -2.85 14.49
CA GLY A 76 22.11 -3.96 14.03
C GLY A 76 22.63 -5.30 14.57
N THR A 77 21.73 -6.28 14.64
CA THR A 77 22.02 -7.55 15.31
C THR A 77 21.25 -8.70 14.68
N SER A 78 21.79 -9.90 14.83
CA SER A 78 21.00 -11.12 14.71
C SER A 78 19.88 -11.17 15.75
N TYR A 79 18.84 -11.93 15.42
CA TYR A 79 17.64 -12.05 16.24
C TYR A 79 17.08 -13.47 16.22
N ARG A 80 16.33 -13.81 17.27
CA ARG A 80 15.68 -15.12 17.44
C ARG A 80 14.37 -15.02 18.21
N ASP A 81 13.73 -16.16 18.41
CA ASP A 81 12.50 -16.31 19.21
C ASP A 81 11.35 -15.39 18.73
N GLU A 82 11.28 -15.18 17.42
CA GLU A 82 10.27 -14.34 16.78
C GLU A 82 8.86 -14.92 16.97
N LYS A 83 7.91 -14.06 17.37
CA LYS A 83 6.50 -14.40 17.49
C LYS A 83 5.65 -13.26 16.95
N ALA A 84 4.69 -13.60 16.12
CA ALA A 84 3.72 -12.65 15.58
C ALA A 84 2.28 -13.17 15.77
N SER A 85 1.38 -12.25 16.06
CA SER A 85 -0.07 -12.49 16.09
C SER A 85 -0.81 -11.19 15.80
N PRO A 86 -2.08 -11.20 15.38
CA PRO A 86 -2.81 -9.96 15.11
C PRO A 86 -2.75 -8.99 16.30
N GLY A 87 -2.13 -7.83 16.10
CA GLY A 87 -1.96 -6.79 17.13
C GLY A 87 -0.68 -6.89 17.97
N TYR A 88 0.20 -7.88 17.77
CA TYR A 88 1.40 -8.06 18.59
C TYR A 88 2.56 -8.73 17.84
N TYR A 89 3.77 -8.24 18.08
CA TYR A 89 5.01 -8.86 17.62
C TYR A 89 6.05 -8.86 18.75
N SER A 90 6.89 -9.89 18.82
CA SER A 90 8.03 -9.96 19.74
C SER A 90 9.23 -10.63 19.12
N VAL A 91 10.42 -10.20 19.52
CA VAL A 91 11.69 -10.75 19.05
C VAL A 91 12.77 -10.60 20.11
N PHE A 92 13.74 -11.52 20.16
CA PHE A 92 14.91 -11.44 21.01
C PHE A 92 16.13 -10.96 20.22
N LEU A 93 16.80 -9.91 20.72
CA LEU A 93 17.95 -9.26 20.08
C LEU A 93 19.27 -9.88 20.60
N ASP A 94 19.95 -10.66 19.76
CA ASP A 94 21.03 -11.55 20.19
C ASP A 94 22.23 -10.83 20.81
N LYS A 95 22.73 -9.79 20.14
CA LYS A 95 23.88 -9.00 20.59
C LYS A 95 23.66 -8.34 21.95
N TYR A 96 22.41 -8.02 22.27
CA TYR A 96 22.06 -7.18 23.41
C TYR A 96 21.38 -7.94 24.55
N GLY A 97 20.94 -9.17 24.30
CA GLY A 97 20.18 -9.93 25.29
C GLY A 97 18.85 -9.25 25.68
N VAL A 98 18.27 -8.47 24.75
CA VAL A 98 17.04 -7.69 24.99
C VAL A 98 15.85 -8.42 24.35
N LEU A 99 14.78 -8.60 25.11
CA LEU A 99 13.48 -8.97 24.55
C LEU A 99 12.74 -7.69 24.14
N ALA A 100 12.37 -7.61 22.88
CA ALA A 100 11.60 -6.51 22.32
C ALA A 100 10.18 -6.97 21.97
N GLU A 101 9.19 -6.19 22.39
CA GLU A 101 7.76 -6.46 22.14
C GLU A 101 7.08 -5.19 21.64
N VAL A 102 6.19 -5.31 20.66
CA VAL A 102 5.45 -4.15 20.10
C VAL A 102 3.97 -4.45 19.90
N THR A 103 3.14 -3.43 20.14
CA THR A 103 1.72 -3.40 19.81
C THR A 103 1.32 -1.98 19.36
N ALA A 104 0.07 -1.80 18.94
CA ALA A 104 -0.40 -0.53 18.41
C ALA A 104 -1.89 -0.31 18.69
N THR A 105 -2.27 0.96 18.65
CA THR A 105 -3.64 1.43 18.47
C THR A 105 -3.79 1.99 17.05
N ALA A 106 -4.86 2.73 16.77
CA ALA A 106 -5.15 3.22 15.42
C ALA A 106 -4.08 4.20 14.89
N ARG A 107 -3.51 5.06 15.74
CA ARG A 107 -2.57 6.14 15.35
C ARG A 107 -1.28 6.15 16.16
N THR A 108 -1.12 5.21 17.09
CA THR A 108 0.00 5.21 18.04
C THR A 108 0.54 3.81 18.28
N SER A 109 1.82 3.68 18.58
CA SER A 109 2.50 2.43 18.94
C SER A 109 2.92 2.45 20.42
N VAL A 110 3.09 1.26 20.98
CA VAL A 110 3.83 1.07 22.23
C VAL A 110 4.76 -0.12 22.08
N GLU A 111 5.98 0.06 22.54
CA GLU A 111 7.05 -0.92 22.55
C GLU A 111 7.47 -1.17 24.00
N ARG A 112 7.86 -2.39 24.31
CA ARG A 112 8.40 -2.79 25.61
C ARG A 112 9.71 -3.53 25.40
N TYR A 113 10.78 -2.99 25.99
CA TYR A 113 12.11 -3.57 25.96
C TYR A 113 12.49 -4.08 27.34
N THR A 114 12.76 -5.38 27.45
CA THR A 114 13.23 -6.01 28.68
C THR A 114 14.74 -6.19 28.61
N PHE A 115 15.48 -5.47 29.46
CA PHE A 115 16.94 -5.43 29.44
C PHE A 115 17.57 -6.51 30.33
N PRO A 116 18.77 -7.03 30.01
CA PRO A 116 19.51 -7.95 30.87
C PRO A 116 20.14 -7.27 32.09
N GLY A 117 20.04 -5.94 32.18
CA GLY A 117 20.64 -5.08 33.20
C GLY A 117 21.91 -4.38 32.70
N GLY A 118 22.40 -3.41 33.49
CA GLY A 118 23.59 -2.61 33.14
C GLY A 118 23.23 -1.32 32.39
N GLU A 119 24.04 -0.97 31.39
CA GLU A 119 23.81 0.20 30.52
C GLU A 119 22.96 -0.21 29.32
N GLY A 120 21.88 0.55 29.08
CA GLY A 120 20.98 0.35 27.95
C GLY A 120 20.68 1.66 27.22
N HIS A 121 20.37 1.55 25.94
CA HIS A 121 19.96 2.68 25.11
C HIS A 121 18.68 2.40 24.35
N ILE A 122 17.96 3.48 24.04
CA ILE A 122 16.88 3.49 23.06
C ILE A 122 17.24 4.51 21.98
N LEU A 123 17.23 4.08 20.74
CA LEU A 123 17.59 4.85 19.56
C LEU A 123 16.33 5.15 18.74
N LEU A 124 16.22 6.37 18.20
CA LEU A 124 15.31 6.72 17.11
C LEU A 124 16.13 7.19 15.90
N ASN A 125 16.22 6.34 14.89
CA ASN A 125 16.90 6.62 13.64
C ASN A 125 15.92 7.18 12.59
N LEU A 126 16.16 8.42 12.19
CA LEU A 126 15.36 9.13 11.19
C LEU A 126 16.07 9.14 9.82
N GLY A 127 17.34 8.72 9.76
CA GLY A 127 18.12 8.70 8.53
C GLY A 127 17.76 7.56 7.58
N GLU A 128 17.28 6.45 8.13
CA GLU A 128 17.03 5.23 7.36
C GLU A 128 15.53 4.99 7.12
N GLY A 129 15.22 4.24 6.07
CA GLY A 129 13.87 3.74 5.78
C GLY A 129 13.74 3.07 4.42
N LEU A 130 12.52 2.65 4.07
CA LEU A 130 12.20 2.18 2.71
C LEU A 130 12.02 3.32 1.73
N THR A 131 11.52 4.47 2.20
CA THR A 131 11.38 5.67 1.37
C THR A 131 12.72 6.07 0.73
N ASN A 132 12.65 6.61 -0.48
CA ASN A 132 13.82 7.20 -1.15
C ASN A 132 14.03 8.67 -0.76
N GLU A 133 13.08 9.27 -0.03
CA GLU A 133 13.23 10.64 0.46
C GLU A 133 14.11 10.72 1.71
N SER A 134 14.87 11.80 1.80
CA SER A 134 15.70 12.13 2.94
C SER A 134 15.23 13.42 3.60
N GLY A 135 15.76 13.67 4.80
CA GLY A 135 15.51 14.89 5.54
C GLY A 135 14.53 14.68 6.68
N ALA A 136 15.02 14.93 7.88
CA ALA A 136 14.23 14.90 9.10
C ALA A 136 14.64 16.05 10.03
N MET A 137 13.76 16.33 11.00
CA MET A 137 14.03 17.22 12.13
C MET A 137 13.58 16.52 13.41
N VAL A 138 14.37 16.64 14.47
CA VAL A 138 14.02 16.16 15.80
C VAL A 138 14.34 17.22 16.85
N ARG A 139 13.48 17.33 17.85
CA ARG A 139 13.60 18.27 18.96
C ARG A 139 13.28 17.58 20.28
N ARG A 140 14.16 17.77 21.26
CA ARG A 140 13.92 17.44 22.66
C ARG A 140 12.87 18.39 23.27
N VAL A 141 11.79 17.82 23.77
CA VAL A 141 10.72 18.54 24.48
C VAL A 141 10.95 18.48 25.99
N SER A 142 11.33 17.31 26.50
CA SER A 142 11.63 17.09 27.92
C SER A 142 12.75 16.07 28.09
N ALA A 143 12.99 15.57 29.31
CA ALA A 143 13.91 14.45 29.50
C ALA A 143 13.39 13.13 28.91
N THR A 144 12.07 12.97 28.78
CA THR A 144 11.43 11.73 28.36
C THR A 144 10.61 11.88 27.09
N GLU A 145 10.63 13.05 26.44
CA GLU A 145 9.84 13.33 25.25
C GLU A 145 10.67 14.03 24.17
N ILE A 146 10.56 13.53 22.94
CA ILE A 146 11.05 14.16 21.72
C ILE A 146 9.89 14.26 20.71
N GLU A 147 10.00 15.19 19.78
CA GLU A 147 9.09 15.29 18.64
C GLU A 147 9.86 15.63 17.37
N GLY A 148 9.23 15.45 16.20
CA GLY A 148 9.90 15.75 14.95
C GLY A 148 9.07 15.47 13.71
N THR A 149 9.75 15.52 12.58
CA THR A 149 9.19 15.21 11.25
C THR A 149 10.22 14.48 10.40
N LYS A 150 9.75 13.65 9.47
CA LYS A 150 10.53 13.09 8.37
C LYS A 150 9.79 13.30 7.05
N LEU A 151 10.53 13.62 5.99
CA LEU A 151 9.98 13.67 4.64
C LEU A 151 9.93 12.25 4.06
N LEU A 152 8.78 11.90 3.48
CA LEU A 152 8.53 10.66 2.75
C LEU A 152 8.03 11.01 1.34
N GLY A 153 8.04 10.05 0.41
CA GLY A 153 7.54 10.28 -0.94
C GLY A 153 8.31 9.58 -2.05
N THR A 154 7.95 9.97 -3.27
CA THR A 154 8.55 9.46 -4.51
C THR A 154 8.16 8.00 -4.84
N PHE A 155 7.07 7.51 -4.23
CA PHE A 155 6.42 6.24 -4.58
C PHE A 155 6.21 6.07 -6.10
N CYS A 156 6.60 4.91 -6.62
CA CYS A 156 6.52 4.54 -8.05
C CYS A 156 6.93 5.67 -9.02
N TYR A 157 8.17 6.18 -8.89
CA TYR A 157 8.77 7.16 -9.80
C TYR A 157 8.18 8.59 -9.76
N ASN A 158 7.30 8.88 -8.80
CA ASN A 158 6.64 10.17 -8.70
C ASN A 158 7.43 11.18 -7.85
N ALA A 159 8.56 11.66 -8.37
CA ALA A 159 9.57 12.46 -7.65
C ALA A 159 9.10 13.79 -7.02
N GLN A 160 7.86 14.24 -7.25
CA GLN A 160 7.30 15.46 -6.66
C GLN A 160 6.12 15.17 -5.71
N LYS A 161 5.79 13.89 -5.53
CA LYS A 161 4.71 13.40 -4.66
C LYS A 161 5.31 13.02 -3.32
N VAL A 162 5.68 14.05 -2.58
CA VAL A 162 6.27 13.96 -1.23
C VAL A 162 5.31 14.50 -0.18
N PHE A 163 5.42 13.99 1.04
CA PHE A 163 4.59 14.34 2.19
C PHE A 163 5.37 14.11 3.50
N PRO A 164 5.14 14.92 4.55
CA PRO A 164 5.76 14.71 5.84
C PRO A 164 5.02 13.66 6.68
N VAL A 165 5.75 12.94 7.52
CA VAL A 165 5.21 12.30 8.72
C VAL A 165 5.75 13.01 9.95
N TYR A 166 4.86 13.40 10.85
CA TYR A 166 5.17 14.00 12.15
C TYR A 166 5.07 12.96 13.25
N PHE A 167 5.91 13.07 14.27
CA PHE A 167 5.90 12.13 15.39
C PHE A 167 6.10 12.83 16.74
N VAL A 168 5.62 12.16 17.79
CA VAL A 168 6.00 12.38 19.18
C VAL A 168 6.38 11.04 19.77
N LEU A 169 7.53 10.96 20.44
CA LEU A 169 8.03 9.77 21.11
C LEU A 169 8.26 10.06 22.59
N ARG A 170 7.76 9.17 23.46
CA ARG A 170 7.98 9.19 24.90
C ARG A 170 8.64 7.90 25.41
N VAL A 171 9.53 8.02 26.38
CA VAL A 171 10.10 6.87 27.13
C VAL A 171 9.53 6.82 28.54
N SER A 172 9.24 5.62 29.07
CA SER A 172 8.60 5.46 30.38
C SER A 172 9.50 5.72 31.59
N LYS A 173 10.83 5.73 31.38
CA LYS A 173 11.83 5.97 32.42
C LYS A 173 12.59 7.24 32.10
N THR A 174 12.93 8.03 33.13
CA THR A 174 13.83 9.17 32.96
C THR A 174 15.23 8.67 32.59
N PRO A 175 15.79 9.06 31.43
CA PRO A 175 17.12 8.65 31.02
C PRO A 175 18.22 9.31 31.87
N SER A 176 19.36 8.64 32.02
CA SER A 176 20.59 9.21 32.61
C SER A 176 21.16 10.30 31.72
N ALA A 177 21.07 10.12 30.41
CA ALA A 177 21.48 11.09 29.40
C ALA A 177 20.66 10.92 28.11
N GLY A 178 20.64 11.94 27.27
CA GLY A 178 20.03 11.87 25.95
C GLY A 178 20.64 12.92 25.03
N GLY A 179 20.69 12.62 23.74
CA GLY A 179 21.38 13.47 22.78
C GLY A 179 21.05 13.10 21.34
N TYR A 180 21.63 13.86 20.42
CA TYR A 180 21.41 13.67 19.00
C TYR A 180 22.60 12.99 18.34
N TRP A 181 22.38 12.42 17.16
CA TRP A 181 23.46 12.18 16.20
C TRP A 181 23.13 12.76 14.84
N LYS A 182 24.17 13.10 14.08
CA LYS A 182 24.06 13.45 12.67
C LYS A 182 25.29 13.04 11.89
N LYS A 183 25.11 12.38 10.73
CA LYS A 183 26.22 12.09 9.81
C LYS A 183 26.74 13.39 9.21
N GLN A 184 28.03 13.64 9.39
CA GLN A 184 28.66 14.78 8.75
C GLN A 184 28.99 14.43 7.30
N ARG A 185 28.80 15.41 6.41
CA ARG A 185 29.22 15.30 5.01
C ARG A 185 30.70 14.92 4.93
N LYS A 186 31.06 14.16 3.91
CA LYS A 186 32.46 13.92 3.60
C LYS A 186 33.10 15.23 3.08
N MET A 187 34.13 15.68 3.78
CA MET A 187 34.95 16.83 3.48
C MET A 187 36.28 16.39 2.85
N THR A 188 36.92 17.30 2.12
CA THR A 188 38.19 17.07 1.41
C THR A 188 39.19 18.19 1.69
N GLY A 189 40.49 17.91 1.53
CA GLY A 189 41.55 18.89 1.76
C GLY A 189 41.73 19.25 3.23
N VAL A 190 42.21 20.46 3.51
CA VAL A 190 42.52 20.92 4.88
C VAL A 190 41.27 20.88 5.80
N GLU A 191 40.07 21.07 5.25
CA GLU A 191 38.81 20.96 6.02
C GLU A 191 38.61 19.55 6.61
N ALA A 192 39.13 18.51 5.95
CA ALA A 192 39.05 17.13 6.44
C ALA A 192 40.00 16.88 7.62
N GLU A 193 41.16 17.54 7.64
CA GLU A 193 42.24 17.28 8.61
C GLU A 193 41.89 17.74 10.02
N TRP A 194 41.14 18.84 10.15
CA TRP A 194 40.73 19.41 11.43
C TRP A 194 39.28 19.07 11.85
N THR A 195 38.58 18.20 11.09
CA THR A 195 37.20 17.79 11.37
C THR A 195 37.18 16.32 11.81
N PRO A 196 37.16 16.02 13.12
CA PRO A 196 37.21 14.64 13.63
C PRO A 196 36.08 13.75 13.11
N ASP A 197 34.91 14.35 12.89
CA ASP A 197 33.69 13.67 12.47
C ASP A 197 33.55 13.60 10.94
N ASN A 198 34.59 13.91 10.15
CA ASN A 198 34.51 13.93 8.69
C ASN A 198 33.98 12.59 8.11
N GLY A 199 32.80 12.64 7.48
CA GLY A 199 32.15 11.47 6.90
C GLY A 199 31.61 10.47 7.93
N ARG A 200 31.55 10.83 9.21
CA ARG A 200 31.15 9.99 10.34
C ARG A 200 29.93 10.55 11.05
N TYR A 201 29.30 9.70 11.86
CA TYR A 201 28.25 10.14 12.78
C TYR A 201 28.86 10.95 13.93
N LYS A 202 28.45 12.22 14.05
CA LYS A 202 28.78 13.07 15.19
C LYS A 202 27.72 12.91 16.27
N LEU A 203 28.15 12.64 17.50
CA LEU A 203 27.28 12.66 18.68
C LEU A 203 27.23 14.07 19.28
N TYR A 204 26.02 14.53 19.58
CA TYR A 204 25.77 15.81 20.22
C TYR A 204 25.26 15.55 21.64
N MET A 205 26.20 15.54 22.60
CA MET A 205 25.94 15.19 24.00
C MET A 205 25.38 16.35 24.83
N GLU A 206 25.71 17.59 24.45
CA GLU A 206 25.35 18.80 25.20
C GLU A 206 24.38 19.72 24.45
N TYR A 207 24.12 19.44 23.17
CA TYR A 207 23.19 20.23 22.37
C TYR A 207 21.75 19.86 22.72
N GLY A 208 20.92 20.86 23.01
CA GLY A 208 19.55 20.66 23.49
C GLY A 208 18.44 21.27 22.62
N ARG A 209 18.77 21.82 21.44
CA ARG A 209 17.77 22.41 20.52
C ARG A 209 17.46 21.47 19.36
N GLU A 210 16.54 21.86 18.48
CA GLU A 210 16.19 21.10 17.28
C GLU A 210 17.39 20.85 16.36
N LEU A 211 17.46 19.63 15.81
CA LEU A 211 18.49 19.22 14.85
C LEU A 211 17.82 18.68 13.59
N SER A 212 18.32 19.12 12.43
CA SER A 212 17.84 18.68 11.13
C SER A 212 18.96 18.12 10.26
N GLY A 213 18.64 17.15 9.41
CA GLY A 213 19.56 16.57 8.44
C GLY A 213 18.99 15.32 7.78
N ASP A 214 19.74 14.81 6.81
CA ASP A 214 19.37 13.60 6.09
C ASP A 214 19.54 12.38 6.98
N ASP A 215 20.74 12.20 7.55
CA ASP A 215 21.07 11.13 8.49
C ASP A 215 21.12 11.65 9.94
N VAL A 216 19.95 11.78 10.58
CA VAL A 216 19.80 12.32 11.93
C VAL A 216 19.06 11.34 12.84
N GLY A 217 19.28 11.42 14.15
CA GLY A 217 18.47 10.71 15.13
C GLY A 217 18.70 11.16 16.57
N TYR A 218 18.03 10.46 17.49
CA TYR A 218 18.06 10.76 18.93
C TYR A 218 18.24 9.49 19.76
N TRP A 219 19.08 9.55 20.81
CA TRP A 219 19.30 8.45 21.74
C TRP A 219 18.90 8.84 23.16
N PHE A 220 18.43 7.85 23.91
CA PHE A 220 18.22 7.88 25.35
C PHE A 220 19.11 6.82 26.00
N SER A 221 19.85 7.16 27.05
CA SER A 221 20.63 6.19 27.84
C SER A 221 20.03 5.98 29.22
N PHE A 222 20.22 4.77 29.73
CA PHE A 222 19.82 4.36 31.06
C PHE A 222 20.99 3.66 31.74
N ASP A 223 21.51 4.28 32.79
CA ASP A 223 22.60 3.71 33.59
C ASP A 223 22.01 2.85 34.71
N GLY A 224 22.57 1.66 34.91
CA GLY A 224 22.25 0.82 36.06
C GLY A 224 20.84 0.21 36.02
N LEU A 225 20.37 -0.19 34.84
CA LEU A 225 19.16 -1.00 34.70
C LEU A 225 19.32 -2.31 35.48
N ALA A 226 18.26 -2.71 36.20
CA ALA A 226 18.20 -4.04 36.80
C ALA A 226 17.96 -5.12 35.72
N ALA A 227 18.42 -6.34 35.98
CA ALA A 227 18.11 -7.46 35.11
C ALA A 227 16.59 -7.71 35.07
N GLY A 228 16.02 -7.78 33.86
CA GLY A 228 14.58 -7.89 33.65
C GLY A 228 13.83 -6.56 33.75
N GLU A 229 14.53 -5.44 33.93
CA GLU A 229 13.88 -4.12 33.93
C GLU A 229 13.33 -3.78 32.55
N GLN A 230 12.13 -3.19 32.53
CA GLN A 230 11.39 -2.86 31.32
C GLN A 230 11.39 -1.35 31.09
N VAL A 231 11.73 -0.93 29.88
CA VAL A 231 11.54 0.44 29.40
C VAL A 231 10.55 0.40 28.24
N GLU A 232 9.51 1.23 28.32
CA GLU A 232 8.53 1.36 27.25
C GLU A 232 8.83 2.58 26.39
N VAL A 233 8.59 2.44 25.08
CA VAL A 233 8.59 3.54 24.10
C VAL A 233 7.17 3.69 23.59
N ARG A 234 6.67 4.93 23.56
CA ARG A 234 5.35 5.23 22.99
C ARG A 234 5.51 6.26 21.89
N MET A 235 4.94 5.99 20.72
CA MET A 235 5.00 6.91 19.59
C MET A 235 3.60 7.21 19.05
N GLY A 236 3.27 8.48 18.89
CA GLY A 236 2.14 8.93 18.07
C GLY A 236 2.65 9.49 16.75
N ILE A 237 1.91 9.27 15.67
CA ILE A 237 2.18 9.87 14.35
C ILE A 237 1.00 10.71 13.87
N SER A 238 1.27 11.62 12.93
CA SER A 238 0.28 12.42 12.20
C SER A 238 0.86 12.83 10.85
N TYR A 239 -0.01 13.03 9.86
CA TYR A 239 0.34 13.61 8.55
C TYR A 239 0.03 15.11 8.46
N VAL A 240 -0.32 15.73 9.60
CA VAL A 240 -0.68 17.15 9.70
C VAL A 240 0.33 17.91 10.56
N SER A 241 0.61 17.45 11.79
CA SER A 241 1.50 18.19 12.71
C SER A 241 2.01 17.36 13.89
N THR A 242 3.07 17.83 14.57
CA THR A 242 3.51 17.28 15.85
C THR A 242 2.49 17.49 16.97
N GLU A 243 1.69 18.55 16.91
CA GLU A 243 0.61 18.78 17.87
C GLU A 243 -0.45 17.68 17.76
N ASN A 244 -0.82 17.30 16.54
CA ASN A 244 -1.79 16.22 16.33
C ASN A 244 -1.20 14.86 16.64
N ALA A 245 0.06 14.59 16.30
CA ALA A 245 0.73 13.37 16.72
C ALA A 245 0.70 13.20 18.26
N ARG A 246 0.84 14.31 19.01
CA ARG A 246 0.67 14.32 20.47
C ARG A 246 -0.76 14.08 20.92
N LYS A 247 -1.74 14.75 20.31
CA LYS A 247 -3.17 14.55 20.61
C LYS A 247 -3.59 13.11 20.35
N ASN A 248 -3.12 12.50 19.26
CA ASN A 248 -3.33 11.10 18.95
C ASN A 248 -2.76 10.22 20.08
N LEU A 249 -1.51 10.47 20.49
CA LEU A 249 -0.87 9.75 21.59
C LEU A 249 -1.65 9.86 22.91
N ASP A 250 -2.00 11.08 23.31
CA ASP A 250 -2.68 11.35 24.58
C ASP A 250 -4.11 10.79 24.61
N ALA A 251 -4.80 10.79 23.46
CA ALA A 251 -6.18 10.30 23.36
C ALA A 251 -6.27 8.77 23.30
N GLU A 252 -5.34 8.10 22.61
CA GLU A 252 -5.39 6.65 22.40
C GLU A 252 -4.59 5.86 23.46
N GLN A 253 -3.65 6.49 24.15
CA GLN A 253 -2.88 5.88 25.23
C GLN A 253 -2.86 6.77 26.47
N ALA A 254 -3.68 6.42 27.48
CA ALA A 254 -3.56 7.04 28.79
C ALA A 254 -2.13 6.88 29.34
N ALA A 255 -1.62 7.91 30.01
CA ALA A 255 -0.21 7.99 30.42
C ALA A 255 0.27 6.79 31.26
N ASP A 256 -0.63 6.15 32.01
CA ASP A 256 -0.39 5.00 32.88
C ASP A 256 -0.95 3.67 32.32
N ALA A 257 -1.52 3.65 31.12
CA ALA A 257 -2.04 2.43 30.50
C ALA A 257 -0.91 1.41 30.29
N PRO A 258 -0.98 0.19 30.83
CA PRO A 258 0.10 -0.78 30.69
C PRO A 258 0.14 -1.37 29.28
N PHE A 259 1.34 -1.74 28.79
CA PHE A 259 1.54 -2.40 27.49
C PHE A 259 0.55 -3.54 27.23
N ASP A 260 0.36 -4.43 28.20
CA ASP A 260 -0.50 -5.61 28.01
C ASP A 260 -1.99 -5.25 27.85
N ALA A 261 -2.44 -4.11 28.39
CA ALA A 261 -3.81 -3.63 28.17
C ALA A 261 -4.01 -3.12 26.73
N ILE A 262 -3.04 -2.38 26.20
CA ILE A 262 -3.05 -1.91 24.79
C ILE A 262 -2.99 -3.12 23.85
N ARG A 263 -2.14 -4.10 24.16
CA ARG A 263 -2.04 -5.36 23.42
C ARG A 263 -3.37 -6.12 23.38
N GLU A 264 -4.03 -6.27 24.51
CA GLU A 264 -5.32 -6.96 24.57
C GLU A 264 -6.42 -6.18 23.83
N GLN A 265 -6.38 -4.85 23.87
CA GLN A 265 -7.28 -4.01 23.07
C GLN A 265 -7.06 -4.21 21.56
N ALA A 266 -5.80 -4.25 21.10
CA ALA A 266 -5.47 -4.54 19.71
C ALA A 266 -5.95 -5.93 19.29
N ARG A 267 -5.74 -6.94 20.14
CA ARG A 267 -6.22 -8.31 19.91
C ARG A 267 -7.74 -8.38 19.83
N LYS A 268 -8.44 -7.68 20.73
CA LYS A 268 -9.90 -7.59 20.71
C LYS A 268 -10.39 -6.96 19.41
N GLY A 269 -9.80 -5.85 18.96
CA GLY A 269 -10.13 -5.22 17.69
C GLY A 269 -9.95 -6.15 16.49
N TRP A 270 -8.86 -6.93 16.46
CA TRP A 270 -8.66 -7.95 15.43
C TRP A 270 -9.69 -9.08 15.49
N ASN A 271 -10.01 -9.59 16.67
CA ASN A 271 -11.04 -10.62 16.83
C ASN A 271 -12.43 -10.12 16.39
N GLU A 272 -12.77 -8.86 16.67
CA GLU A 272 -14.02 -8.24 16.20
C GLU A 272 -14.06 -8.10 14.68
N ALA A 273 -12.94 -7.68 14.07
CA ALA A 273 -12.83 -7.54 12.63
C ALA A 273 -12.89 -8.89 11.91
N LEU A 274 -11.99 -9.82 12.26
CA LEU A 274 -11.92 -11.16 11.66
C LEU A 274 -13.18 -11.99 11.96
N GLY A 275 -13.77 -11.80 13.14
CA GLY A 275 -14.97 -12.51 13.60
C GLY A 275 -16.26 -12.14 12.85
N ARG A 276 -16.23 -11.16 11.94
CA ARG A 276 -17.32 -10.86 11.00
C ARG A 276 -17.60 -12.03 10.05
N ILE A 277 -16.59 -12.86 9.77
CA ILE A 277 -16.75 -14.10 9.01
C ILE A 277 -16.34 -15.29 9.87
N ARG A 278 -17.28 -16.22 10.07
CA ARG A 278 -17.03 -17.49 10.77
C ARG A 278 -17.04 -18.62 9.76
N VAL A 279 -15.96 -19.38 9.72
CA VAL A 279 -15.81 -20.53 8.82
C VAL A 279 -15.82 -21.82 9.64
N GLU A 280 -16.47 -22.86 9.10
CA GLU A 280 -16.49 -24.22 9.67
C GLU A 280 -16.09 -25.23 8.58
N GLY A 281 -15.45 -26.35 8.97
CA GLY A 281 -14.90 -27.33 8.03
C GLY A 281 -13.50 -26.94 7.49
N GLY A 282 -13.05 -27.62 6.44
CA GLY A 282 -11.68 -27.48 5.92
C GLY A 282 -10.60 -28.03 6.87
N THR A 283 -9.34 -27.97 6.44
CA THR A 283 -8.19 -28.27 7.31
C THR A 283 -7.82 -27.05 8.16
N GLU A 284 -7.06 -27.25 9.24
CA GLU A 284 -6.52 -26.14 10.05
C GLU A 284 -5.65 -25.20 9.20
N GLU A 285 -4.89 -25.74 8.26
CA GLU A 285 -4.09 -24.96 7.31
C GLU A 285 -4.97 -24.06 6.43
N GLN A 286 -6.07 -24.59 5.89
CA GLN A 286 -7.02 -23.80 5.09
C GLN A 286 -7.67 -22.69 5.92
N GLN A 287 -8.02 -22.96 7.18
CA GLN A 287 -8.56 -21.93 8.08
C GLN A 287 -7.50 -20.86 8.39
N ARG A 288 -6.23 -21.25 8.56
CA ARG A 288 -5.11 -20.33 8.77
C ARG A 288 -4.91 -19.44 7.54
N VAL A 289 -4.84 -20.02 6.33
CA VAL A 289 -4.77 -19.25 5.07
C VAL A 289 -5.92 -18.26 4.98
N PHE A 290 -7.15 -18.71 5.24
CA PHE A 290 -8.33 -17.86 5.19
C PHE A 290 -8.23 -16.64 6.13
N TYR A 291 -7.93 -16.87 7.41
CA TYR A 291 -7.86 -15.78 8.39
C TYR A 291 -6.62 -14.89 8.20
N THR A 292 -5.50 -15.42 7.69
CA THR A 292 -4.35 -14.61 7.30
C THR A 292 -4.66 -13.73 6.09
N ALA A 293 -5.33 -14.26 5.06
CA ALA A 293 -5.77 -13.48 3.91
C ALA A 293 -6.77 -12.38 4.32
N LEU A 294 -7.73 -12.70 5.20
CA LEU A 294 -8.65 -11.71 5.75
C LEU A 294 -7.94 -10.65 6.60
N TYR A 295 -6.91 -11.03 7.36
CA TYR A 295 -6.06 -10.09 8.08
C TYR A 295 -5.36 -9.11 7.12
N HIS A 296 -4.74 -9.61 6.03
CA HIS A 296 -4.09 -8.77 5.02
C HIS A 296 -5.08 -7.84 4.30
N ALA A 297 -6.29 -8.32 3.99
CA ALA A 297 -7.36 -7.52 3.37
C ALA A 297 -7.84 -6.35 4.25
N LEU A 298 -7.51 -6.34 5.55
CA LEU A 298 -7.93 -5.30 6.49
C LEU A 298 -6.78 -4.40 6.95
N LEU A 299 -5.61 -4.49 6.30
CA LEU A 299 -4.50 -3.57 6.57
C LEU A 299 -4.70 -2.23 5.87
N HIS A 300 -5.18 -2.24 4.63
CA HIS A 300 -5.38 -1.06 3.76
C HIS A 300 -6.82 -1.01 3.23
N PRO A 301 -7.39 0.16 2.87
CA PRO A 301 -6.87 1.53 3.04
C PRO A 301 -6.62 1.95 4.51
N ASN A 302 -5.73 2.90 4.77
CA ASN A 302 -5.41 3.37 6.14
C ASN A 302 -6.22 4.60 6.52
N LEU A 303 -6.54 4.72 7.81
CA LEU A 303 -6.95 5.98 8.42
C LEU A 303 -5.85 7.04 8.26
N VAL A 304 -6.21 8.26 7.87
CA VAL A 304 -5.28 9.40 7.74
C VAL A 304 -5.70 10.62 8.56
N SER A 305 -6.97 10.70 8.97
CA SER A 305 -7.42 11.75 9.89
C SER A 305 -6.94 11.49 11.31
N ASP A 306 -6.43 12.53 11.95
CA ASP A 306 -6.09 12.58 13.38
C ASP A 306 -7.34 12.47 14.27
N VAL A 307 -7.18 12.32 15.59
CA VAL A 307 -8.31 12.18 16.53
C VAL A 307 -9.22 13.41 16.60
N ASN A 308 -8.72 14.58 16.20
CA ASN A 308 -9.50 15.82 16.08
C ASN A 308 -10.16 15.98 14.69
N GLY A 309 -10.06 14.98 13.82
CA GLY A 309 -10.64 15.01 12.47
C GLY A 309 -9.76 15.72 11.43
N GLU A 310 -8.61 16.29 11.80
CA GLU A 310 -7.71 16.96 10.85
C GLU A 310 -6.99 15.96 9.95
N TYR A 311 -6.80 16.31 8.67
CA TYR A 311 -6.12 15.48 7.67
C TYR A 311 -5.46 16.34 6.57
N PRO A 312 -4.44 15.84 5.83
CA PRO A 312 -3.85 16.56 4.71
C PRO A 312 -4.81 16.62 3.51
N LEU A 313 -5.01 17.83 2.95
CA LEU A 313 -5.87 17.99 1.77
C LEU A 313 -5.20 17.43 0.50
N MET A 314 -6.00 16.78 -0.35
CA MET A 314 -5.53 16.15 -1.57
C MET A 314 -4.90 17.17 -2.54
N GLU A 315 -3.65 16.91 -2.95
CA GLU A 315 -2.83 17.74 -3.86
C GLU A 315 -2.67 19.21 -3.44
N ARG A 316 -2.96 19.54 -2.17
CA ARG A 316 -2.85 20.88 -1.59
C ARG A 316 -1.87 20.85 -0.42
N SER A 317 -0.62 20.52 -0.75
CA SER A 317 0.46 20.34 0.23
C SER A 317 0.56 21.51 1.20
N GLY A 318 0.56 21.21 2.51
CA GLY A 318 0.60 22.19 3.59
C GLY A 318 -0.77 22.73 4.02
N GLU A 319 -1.85 22.35 3.35
CA GLU A 319 -3.22 22.69 3.75
C GLU A 319 -3.91 21.52 4.47
N THR A 320 -4.75 21.85 5.45
CA THR A 320 -5.40 20.89 6.34
C THR A 320 -6.92 20.97 6.19
N GLY A 321 -7.55 19.81 6.03
CA GLY A 321 -8.99 19.63 6.08
C GLY A 321 -9.42 19.11 7.44
N VAL A 322 -10.73 19.16 7.72
CA VAL A 322 -11.35 18.58 8.91
C VAL A 322 -12.54 17.75 8.48
N THR A 323 -12.65 16.53 9.01
CA THR A 323 -13.81 15.65 8.80
C THR A 323 -14.52 15.37 10.12
N ASP A 324 -15.85 15.23 10.07
CA ASP A 324 -16.66 14.77 11.21
C ASP A 324 -16.60 13.23 11.38
N GLY A 325 -16.14 12.51 10.34
CA GLY A 325 -16.00 11.06 10.30
C GLY A 325 -14.54 10.61 10.28
N GLU A 326 -14.26 9.54 9.53
CA GLU A 326 -12.90 9.06 9.32
C GLU A 326 -12.46 9.34 7.88
N ARG A 327 -11.27 9.92 7.70
CA ARG A 327 -10.65 10.06 6.38
C ARG A 327 -9.69 8.91 6.14
N TYR A 328 -9.73 8.33 4.94
CA TYR A 328 -8.86 7.25 4.51
C TYR A 328 -7.89 7.65 3.38
N THR A 329 -6.80 6.90 3.27
CA THR A 329 -5.73 7.00 2.26
C THR A 329 -5.19 5.60 1.88
N VAL A 330 -4.22 5.51 0.96
CA VAL A 330 -3.70 4.25 0.38
C VAL A 330 -4.78 3.57 -0.46
N PHE A 331 -5.18 4.25 -1.52
CA PHE A 331 -6.16 3.76 -2.47
C PHE A 331 -5.48 3.12 -3.68
N SER A 332 -5.04 1.86 -3.54
CA SER A 332 -4.45 1.04 -4.64
C SER A 332 -5.56 0.49 -5.55
N LEU A 333 -6.27 1.37 -6.27
CA LEU A 333 -7.58 1.04 -6.83
C LEU A 333 -7.51 0.11 -8.05
N TRP A 334 -6.41 0.11 -8.80
CA TRP A 334 -6.24 -0.80 -9.93
C TRP A 334 -6.36 -2.27 -9.49
N ASP A 335 -5.85 -2.61 -8.31
CA ASP A 335 -5.98 -3.95 -7.70
C ASP A 335 -7.29 -4.09 -6.94
N THR A 336 -7.53 -3.17 -6.00
CA THR A 336 -8.53 -3.34 -4.95
C THR A 336 -9.97 -3.18 -5.44
N CYS A 337 -10.20 -2.61 -6.62
CA CYS A 337 -11.52 -2.55 -7.23
C CYS A 337 -12.06 -3.94 -7.63
N ARG A 338 -11.17 -4.92 -7.81
CA ARG A 338 -11.48 -6.26 -8.32
C ARG A 338 -12.11 -7.16 -7.26
N ASN A 339 -11.68 -7.03 -6.00
CA ASN A 339 -12.08 -7.93 -4.91
C ASN A 339 -12.26 -7.23 -3.56
N LEU A 340 -11.31 -6.39 -3.12
CA LEU A 340 -11.27 -5.84 -1.78
C LEU A 340 -12.47 -4.95 -1.49
N HIS A 341 -12.73 -3.95 -2.33
CA HIS A 341 -13.88 -3.06 -2.11
C HIS A 341 -15.23 -3.79 -2.19
N GLN A 342 -15.32 -4.88 -2.95
CA GLN A 342 -16.51 -5.72 -3.00
C GLN A 342 -16.69 -6.49 -1.68
N LEU A 343 -15.60 -7.02 -1.11
CA LEU A 343 -15.58 -7.65 0.22
C LEU A 343 -15.96 -6.64 1.31
N LEU A 344 -15.36 -5.44 1.30
CA LEU A 344 -15.64 -4.38 2.25
C LEU A 344 -17.11 -3.94 2.17
N THR A 345 -17.67 -3.80 0.97
CA THR A 345 -19.09 -3.48 0.77
C THR A 345 -20.01 -4.50 1.42
N LEU A 346 -19.66 -5.79 1.37
CA LEU A 346 -20.49 -6.87 1.90
C LEU A 346 -20.35 -7.06 3.41
N VAL A 347 -19.12 -6.97 3.92
CA VAL A 347 -18.78 -7.42 5.29
C VAL A 347 -18.46 -6.25 6.23
N TYR A 348 -17.96 -5.13 5.68
CA TYR A 348 -17.53 -3.94 6.42
C TYR A 348 -18.13 -2.64 5.84
N PRO A 349 -19.47 -2.55 5.65
CA PRO A 349 -20.09 -1.47 4.88
C PRO A 349 -19.86 -0.07 5.45
N ASP A 350 -19.68 0.06 6.77
CA ASP A 350 -19.40 1.36 7.40
C ASP A 350 -18.00 1.85 7.04
N ARG A 351 -16.99 0.96 7.01
CA ARG A 351 -15.63 1.31 6.55
C ARG A 351 -15.64 1.68 5.07
N GLN A 352 -16.30 0.88 4.25
CA GLN A 352 -16.45 1.17 2.82
C GLN A 352 -17.13 2.53 2.59
N ARG A 353 -18.13 2.89 3.39
CA ARG A 353 -18.81 4.19 3.31
C ARG A 353 -17.87 5.37 3.59
N GLU A 354 -17.04 5.28 4.61
CA GLU A 354 -16.05 6.33 4.91
C GLU A 354 -14.99 6.43 3.79
N MET A 355 -14.64 5.32 3.14
CA MET A 355 -13.77 5.33 1.96
C MET A 355 -14.45 6.02 0.75
N LEU A 356 -15.75 5.79 0.51
CA LEU A 356 -16.52 6.49 -0.54
C LEU A 356 -16.60 7.99 -0.29
N ARG A 357 -16.79 8.40 0.98
CA ARG A 357 -16.75 9.80 1.40
C ARG A 357 -15.36 10.40 1.20
N SER A 358 -14.31 9.65 1.52
CA SER A 358 -12.92 10.06 1.29
C SER A 358 -12.65 10.31 -0.20
N MET A 359 -13.00 9.36 -1.08
CA MET A 359 -12.82 9.51 -2.53
C MET A 359 -13.64 10.69 -3.10
N THR A 360 -14.87 10.88 -2.63
CA THR A 360 -15.72 12.00 -3.08
C THR A 360 -15.18 13.34 -2.57
N GLY A 361 -14.70 13.40 -1.33
CA GLY A 361 -14.05 14.58 -0.76
C GLY A 361 -12.75 14.95 -1.50
N MET A 362 -11.95 13.95 -1.91
CA MET A 362 -10.81 14.21 -2.79
C MET A 362 -11.26 14.94 -4.06
N TYR A 363 -12.33 14.50 -4.73
CA TYR A 363 -12.82 15.23 -5.91
C TYR A 363 -13.12 16.71 -5.61
N GLU A 364 -13.71 17.04 -4.46
CA GLU A 364 -13.97 18.43 -4.09
C GLU A 364 -12.70 19.24 -3.84
N GLU A 365 -11.65 18.59 -3.33
CA GLU A 365 -10.39 19.23 -2.93
C GLU A 365 -9.49 19.60 -4.12
N TRP A 366 -9.36 18.72 -5.12
CA TRP A 366 -8.44 18.92 -6.26
C TRP A 366 -9.06 18.66 -7.65
N GLY A 367 -10.33 18.24 -7.69
CA GLY A 367 -11.11 18.15 -8.92
C GLY A 367 -11.06 16.81 -9.65
N TRP A 368 -10.49 15.74 -9.07
CA TRP A 368 -10.47 14.40 -9.65
C TRP A 368 -10.68 13.32 -8.58
N LEU A 369 -11.24 12.17 -8.96
CA LEU A 369 -11.24 10.99 -8.08
C LEU A 369 -9.81 10.39 -8.02
N PRO A 370 -9.46 9.65 -6.96
CA PRO A 370 -8.15 9.03 -6.87
C PRO A 370 -7.98 7.87 -7.84
N LYS A 371 -6.74 7.61 -8.28
CA LYS A 371 -6.34 6.40 -9.00
C LYS A 371 -5.40 5.52 -8.15
N TRP A 372 -4.27 6.10 -7.76
CA TRP A 372 -3.43 5.66 -6.65
C TRP A 372 -3.17 6.85 -5.74
N GLU A 373 -3.97 6.96 -4.70
CA GLU A 373 -3.75 8.01 -3.73
C GLU A 373 -2.92 7.50 -2.56
N LEU A 374 -1.95 8.33 -2.17
CA LEU A 374 -1.03 8.08 -1.08
C LEU A 374 -0.79 9.36 -0.26
N TYR A 375 -1.29 9.38 0.97
CA TYR A 375 -1.14 10.45 1.97
C TYR A 375 -1.37 11.87 1.43
N GLY A 376 -2.46 12.05 0.70
CA GLY A 376 -2.87 13.31 0.09
C GLY A 376 -2.19 13.62 -1.25
N ARG A 377 -1.46 12.66 -1.83
CA ARG A 377 -0.80 12.79 -3.14
C ARG A 377 -1.33 11.77 -4.12
N GLU A 378 -1.65 12.21 -5.34
CA GLU A 378 -1.96 11.29 -6.46
C GLU A 378 -0.67 10.87 -7.16
N THR A 379 -0.45 9.57 -7.36
CA THR A 379 0.71 9.02 -8.06
C THR A 379 0.38 8.56 -9.49
N PHE A 380 -0.89 8.53 -9.87
CA PHE A 380 -1.41 8.10 -11.18
C PHE A 380 -1.10 6.64 -11.53
N THR A 381 -0.73 5.85 -10.53
CA THR A 381 -0.46 4.42 -10.56
C THR A 381 -1.82 3.66 -10.50
N MET A 382 -2.09 2.56 -11.18
CA MET A 382 -1.60 2.13 -12.48
C MET A 382 -2.56 2.64 -13.57
N GLU A 383 -3.29 1.74 -14.22
CA GLU A 383 -4.08 2.01 -15.41
C GLU A 383 -5.56 2.35 -15.09
N GLY A 384 -6.21 3.04 -16.02
CA GLY A 384 -7.67 3.06 -16.11
C GLY A 384 -8.32 4.16 -15.28
N ASP A 385 -9.55 3.91 -14.85
CA ASP A 385 -10.33 4.83 -14.01
C ASP A 385 -11.05 4.05 -12.89
N PRO A 386 -10.26 3.49 -11.95
CA PRO A 386 -10.69 2.40 -11.08
C PRO A 386 -11.57 2.84 -9.90
N ALA A 387 -11.63 4.14 -9.59
CA ALA A 387 -12.59 4.66 -8.60
C ALA A 387 -14.05 4.45 -9.04
N ILE A 388 -14.31 4.48 -10.36
CA ILE A 388 -15.66 4.30 -10.91
C ILE A 388 -16.27 2.95 -10.51
N PRO A 389 -15.67 1.79 -10.86
CA PRO A 389 -16.26 0.50 -10.49
C PRO A 389 -16.46 0.35 -8.98
N VAL A 390 -15.58 0.90 -8.13
CA VAL A 390 -15.72 0.86 -6.67
C VAL A 390 -16.97 1.61 -6.19
N ILE A 391 -17.15 2.85 -6.64
CA ILE A 391 -18.28 3.70 -6.23
C ILE A 391 -19.59 3.12 -6.75
N VAL A 392 -19.60 2.68 -8.02
CA VAL A 392 -20.79 2.11 -8.64
C VAL A 392 -21.19 0.80 -7.95
N ASP A 393 -20.26 -0.11 -7.69
CA ASP A 393 -20.55 -1.38 -7.00
C ASP A 393 -21.20 -1.13 -5.62
N SER A 394 -20.61 -0.22 -4.85
CA SER A 394 -21.10 0.16 -3.52
C SER A 394 -22.51 0.74 -3.59
N TRP A 395 -22.77 1.65 -4.53
CA TRP A 395 -24.10 2.24 -4.75
C TRP A 395 -25.12 1.17 -5.14
N MET A 396 -24.79 0.30 -6.10
CA MET A 396 -25.70 -0.75 -6.57
C MET A 396 -26.03 -1.76 -5.47
N LYS A 397 -25.12 -2.00 -4.53
CA LYS A 397 -25.33 -2.86 -3.36
C LYS A 397 -26.00 -2.16 -2.17
N GLY A 398 -26.34 -0.88 -2.29
CA GLY A 398 -27.19 -0.17 -1.33
C GLY A 398 -26.47 0.75 -0.35
N LEU A 399 -25.18 1.00 -0.50
CA LEU A 399 -24.49 2.05 0.25
C LEU A 399 -24.86 3.39 -0.39
N ARG A 400 -25.80 4.14 0.20
CA ARG A 400 -26.37 5.37 -0.36
C ARG A 400 -26.01 6.65 0.40
N ASP A 401 -25.32 6.52 1.54
CA ASP A 401 -25.04 7.60 2.48
C ASP A 401 -23.75 8.39 2.16
N PHE A 402 -23.59 8.77 0.89
CA PHE A 402 -22.54 9.67 0.39
C PHE A 402 -23.09 10.53 -0.77
N ASP A 403 -22.41 11.61 -1.14
CA ASP A 403 -22.88 12.50 -2.22
C ASP A 403 -22.68 11.85 -3.59
N VAL A 404 -23.66 11.05 -4.00
CA VAL A 404 -23.67 10.37 -5.30
C VAL A 404 -23.74 11.36 -6.47
N ALA A 405 -24.33 12.54 -6.28
CA ALA A 405 -24.44 13.53 -7.35
C ALA A 405 -23.06 14.11 -7.65
N LYS A 406 -22.29 14.41 -6.60
CA LYS A 406 -20.89 14.81 -6.70
C LYS A 406 -20.02 13.72 -7.28
N ALA A 407 -20.20 12.48 -6.83
CA ALA A 407 -19.48 11.35 -7.39
C ALA A 407 -19.80 11.16 -8.88
N TYR A 408 -21.07 11.24 -9.29
CA TYR A 408 -21.47 11.16 -10.70
C TYR A 408 -20.88 12.29 -11.54
N GLU A 409 -20.90 13.53 -11.04
CA GLU A 409 -20.24 14.67 -11.66
C GLU A 409 -18.75 14.38 -11.93
N ALA A 410 -18.03 13.88 -10.92
CA ALA A 410 -16.62 13.54 -11.00
C ALA A 410 -16.34 12.44 -12.04
N MET A 411 -17.10 11.35 -11.99
CA MET A 411 -16.96 10.22 -12.91
C MET A 411 -17.27 10.62 -14.35
N ARG A 412 -18.33 11.41 -14.56
CA ARG A 412 -18.69 11.94 -15.87
C ARG A 412 -17.62 12.89 -16.40
N LYS A 413 -17.06 13.76 -15.55
CA LYS A 413 -15.94 14.65 -15.92
C LYS A 413 -14.74 13.84 -16.40
N SER A 414 -14.33 12.82 -15.66
CA SER A 414 -13.27 11.89 -16.05
C SER A 414 -13.56 11.22 -17.40
N ALA A 415 -14.80 10.81 -17.61
CA ALA A 415 -15.25 10.12 -18.81
C ALA A 415 -15.45 11.04 -20.05
N THR A 416 -15.37 12.37 -19.94
CA THR A 416 -15.75 13.31 -21.02
C THR A 416 -14.82 14.51 -21.24
N THR A 417 -13.92 14.80 -20.30
CA THR A 417 -12.95 15.91 -20.44
C THR A 417 -11.89 15.54 -21.49
N PRO A 418 -11.57 16.40 -22.47
CA PRO A 418 -10.57 16.06 -23.49
C PRO A 418 -9.22 15.68 -22.89
N GLY A 419 -8.53 14.73 -23.52
CA GLY A 419 -7.37 14.02 -22.97
C GLY A 419 -6.26 14.96 -22.50
N ALA A 420 -5.97 16.02 -23.26
CA ALA A 420 -4.96 17.00 -22.91
C ALA A 420 -5.22 17.76 -21.59
N GLN A 421 -6.47 17.82 -21.12
CA GLN A 421 -6.83 18.42 -19.82
C GLN A 421 -7.27 17.38 -18.78
N ASN A 422 -7.25 16.10 -19.15
CA ASN A 422 -7.79 15.02 -18.33
C ASN A 422 -6.66 14.26 -17.62
N ARG A 423 -6.67 14.34 -16.28
CA ARG A 423 -5.64 13.69 -15.46
C ARG A 423 -5.90 12.20 -15.24
N MET A 424 -7.16 11.80 -15.25
CA MET A 424 -7.55 10.40 -15.03
C MET A 424 -7.52 9.61 -16.33
N ARG A 425 -7.96 10.25 -17.43
CA ARG A 425 -7.98 9.67 -18.77
C ARG A 425 -7.26 10.51 -19.83
N PRO A 426 -5.91 10.59 -19.80
CA PRO A 426 -5.15 11.46 -20.69
C PRO A 426 -5.22 11.09 -22.18
N ASP A 427 -5.66 9.88 -22.48
CA ASP A 427 -5.82 9.28 -23.82
C ASP A 427 -7.28 9.04 -24.20
N LEU A 428 -8.19 9.80 -23.59
CA LEU A 428 -9.62 9.74 -23.87
C LEU A 428 -9.97 10.13 -25.33
N ASP A 429 -9.22 11.04 -25.95
CA ASP A 429 -9.55 11.56 -27.28
C ASP A 429 -9.57 10.46 -28.36
N PRO A 430 -8.47 9.70 -28.60
CA PRO A 430 -8.52 8.59 -29.56
C PRO A 430 -9.47 7.48 -29.11
N TYR A 431 -9.62 7.25 -27.81
CA TYR A 431 -10.57 6.29 -27.26
C TYR A 431 -12.01 6.60 -27.68
N ILE A 432 -12.44 7.86 -27.63
CA ILE A 432 -13.77 8.30 -28.08
C ILE A 432 -13.86 8.29 -29.61
N GLU A 433 -12.88 8.91 -30.30
CA GLU A 433 -12.92 9.10 -31.75
C GLU A 433 -12.87 7.78 -32.54
N LYS A 434 -12.02 6.86 -32.09
CA LYS A 434 -11.74 5.60 -32.79
C LYS A 434 -12.44 4.42 -32.13
N GLY A 435 -12.89 4.56 -30.88
CA GLY A 435 -13.41 3.45 -30.07
C GLY A 435 -12.34 2.51 -29.55
N TYR A 436 -11.07 2.92 -29.57
CA TYR A 436 -9.89 2.22 -29.06
C TYR A 436 -8.72 3.19 -28.88
N ILE A 437 -7.74 2.86 -28.03
CA ILE A 437 -6.48 3.61 -27.89
C ILE A 437 -5.42 2.99 -28.83
N PRO A 438 -4.85 3.74 -29.78
CA PRO A 438 -3.83 3.23 -30.68
C PRO A 438 -2.46 3.17 -30.03
N LEU A 439 -1.61 2.29 -30.55
CA LEU A 439 -0.19 2.21 -30.24
C LEU A 439 0.51 3.58 -30.35
N GLY A 440 1.44 3.83 -29.44
CA GLY A 440 2.25 5.03 -29.34
C GLY A 440 1.55 6.22 -28.70
N PHE A 441 0.25 6.14 -28.39
CA PHE A 441 -0.47 7.23 -27.76
C PHE A 441 -0.24 7.28 -26.25
N TYR A 442 -0.25 6.11 -25.61
CA TYR A 442 0.03 5.95 -24.20
C TYR A 442 1.26 5.06 -24.02
N ALA A 443 2.42 5.71 -24.08
CA ALA A 443 3.75 5.13 -23.91
C ALA A 443 4.65 6.05 -23.07
N LYS A 444 4.06 6.68 -22.03
CA LYS A 444 4.65 7.83 -21.33
C LYS A 444 5.41 7.47 -20.06
N ASP A 445 5.27 6.26 -19.56
CA ASP A 445 5.97 5.78 -18.37
C ASP A 445 7.09 4.78 -18.76
N LEU A 446 7.76 4.24 -17.74
CA LEU A 446 8.77 3.19 -17.93
C LEU A 446 8.15 1.83 -18.29
N ALA A 447 6.81 1.68 -18.28
CA ALA A 447 6.12 0.42 -18.61
C ALA A 447 5.98 0.20 -20.13
N GLY A 448 6.24 1.23 -20.95
CA GLY A 448 6.15 1.14 -22.40
C GLY A 448 4.73 1.40 -22.91
N ASP A 449 4.37 0.84 -24.06
CA ASP A 449 3.02 1.02 -24.60
C ASP A 449 2.02 0.10 -23.90
N THR A 450 0.96 0.65 -23.31
CA THR A 450 -0.07 -0.12 -22.57
C THR A 450 -1.49 0.11 -23.11
N SER A 451 -1.58 0.52 -24.39
CA SER A 451 -2.81 0.98 -25.04
C SER A 451 -4.02 0.03 -24.94
N VAL A 452 -3.81 -1.29 -25.05
CA VAL A 452 -4.89 -2.28 -24.96
C VAL A 452 -5.39 -2.40 -23.54
N SER A 453 -4.49 -2.52 -22.57
CA SER A 453 -4.82 -2.64 -21.13
C SER A 453 -5.61 -1.42 -20.66
N HIS A 454 -5.11 -0.23 -20.99
CA HIS A 454 -5.74 1.01 -20.59
C HIS A 454 -7.16 1.16 -21.17
N ALA A 455 -7.35 0.82 -22.44
CA ALA A 455 -8.66 0.82 -23.07
C ALA A 455 -9.63 -0.18 -22.43
N LEU A 456 -9.15 -1.37 -22.05
CA LEU A 456 -9.96 -2.38 -21.36
C LEU A 456 -10.46 -1.90 -20.00
N GLU A 457 -9.60 -1.27 -19.21
CA GLU A 457 -9.99 -0.66 -17.93
C GLU A 457 -11.04 0.45 -18.13
N TYR A 458 -10.89 1.29 -19.16
CA TYR A 458 -11.92 2.30 -19.50
C TYR A 458 -13.24 1.68 -19.93
N TYR A 459 -13.23 0.60 -20.71
CA TYR A 459 -14.48 -0.08 -21.08
C TYR A 459 -15.22 -0.60 -19.85
N MET A 460 -14.50 -1.15 -18.88
CA MET A 460 -15.09 -1.60 -17.62
C MET A 460 -15.65 -0.42 -16.82
N ALA A 461 -14.87 0.66 -16.67
CA ALA A 461 -15.30 1.86 -15.97
C ALA A 461 -16.53 2.50 -16.63
N ASP A 462 -16.59 2.55 -17.96
CA ASP A 462 -17.75 3.04 -18.69
C ASP A 462 -18.98 2.12 -18.56
N ALA A 463 -18.78 0.80 -18.53
CA ALA A 463 -19.87 -0.12 -18.26
C ALA A 463 -20.45 0.13 -16.86
N ALA A 464 -19.59 0.30 -15.84
CA ALA A 464 -20.03 0.65 -14.49
C ALA A 464 -20.75 2.02 -14.47
N LEU A 465 -20.17 3.05 -15.09
CA LEU A 465 -20.77 4.39 -15.15
C LEU A 465 -22.12 4.37 -15.87
N SER A 466 -22.31 3.51 -16.88
CA SER A 466 -23.59 3.34 -17.56
C SER A 466 -24.69 2.85 -16.62
N LEU A 467 -24.36 1.93 -15.71
CA LEU A 467 -25.32 1.41 -14.72
C LEU A 467 -25.70 2.51 -13.71
N LEU A 468 -24.72 3.29 -13.24
CA LEU A 468 -24.99 4.38 -12.33
C LEU A 468 -25.84 5.47 -12.99
N ALA A 469 -25.47 5.89 -14.20
CA ALA A 469 -26.22 6.86 -14.99
C ALA A 469 -27.69 6.44 -15.13
N ASP A 470 -27.96 5.17 -15.48
CA ASP A 470 -29.32 4.64 -15.58
C ASP A 470 -30.06 4.70 -14.24
N SER A 471 -29.41 4.28 -13.15
CA SER A 471 -30.00 4.32 -11.80
C SER A 471 -30.32 5.74 -11.30
N LEU A 472 -29.66 6.76 -11.85
CA LEU A 472 -29.85 8.17 -11.54
C LEU A 472 -30.78 8.88 -12.56
N GLY A 473 -31.35 8.14 -13.52
CA GLY A 473 -32.24 8.69 -14.55
C GLY A 473 -31.53 9.43 -15.69
N GLN A 474 -30.21 9.30 -15.82
CA GLN A 474 -29.38 9.92 -16.86
C GLN A 474 -29.31 9.05 -18.12
N GLY A 475 -30.45 8.83 -18.77
CA GLY A 475 -30.60 7.84 -19.83
C GLY A 475 -29.73 8.04 -21.08
N ASP A 476 -29.40 9.28 -21.44
CA ASP A 476 -28.48 9.57 -22.57
C ASP A 476 -27.05 9.14 -22.26
N ASP A 477 -26.55 9.50 -21.07
CA ASP A 477 -25.23 9.10 -20.59
C ASP A 477 -25.16 7.58 -20.42
N ALA A 478 -26.21 6.93 -19.90
CA ALA A 478 -26.28 5.47 -19.79
C ALA A 478 -26.10 4.78 -21.15
N ARG A 479 -26.81 5.23 -22.20
CA ARG A 479 -26.63 4.70 -23.57
C ARG A 479 -25.25 4.98 -24.13
N LEU A 480 -24.72 6.19 -23.93
CA LEU A 480 -23.41 6.60 -24.40
C LEU A 480 -22.31 5.69 -23.81
N PHE A 481 -22.24 5.59 -22.49
CA PHE A 481 -21.20 4.82 -21.82
C PHE A 481 -21.34 3.32 -22.07
N ARG A 482 -22.57 2.78 -22.15
CA ARG A 482 -22.76 1.38 -22.55
C ARG A 482 -22.25 1.13 -23.96
N ALA A 483 -22.56 1.99 -24.92
CA ALA A 483 -22.06 1.83 -26.29
C ALA A 483 -20.53 1.88 -26.35
N ARG A 484 -19.91 2.81 -25.62
CA ARG A 484 -18.45 2.98 -25.55
C ARG A 484 -17.75 1.78 -24.90
N SER A 485 -18.34 1.18 -23.86
CA SER A 485 -17.83 -0.03 -23.19
C SER A 485 -17.66 -1.25 -24.10
N LEU A 486 -18.25 -1.26 -25.30
CA LEU A 486 -18.17 -2.37 -26.24
C LEU A 486 -17.01 -2.24 -27.25
N GLY A 487 -16.15 -1.22 -27.10
CA GLY A 487 -15.01 -0.97 -28.00
C GLY A 487 -13.95 -2.07 -28.02
N TYR A 488 -13.87 -2.91 -26.97
CA TYR A 488 -12.95 -4.06 -26.88
C TYR A 488 -12.99 -4.97 -28.12
N LYS A 489 -14.15 -5.01 -28.81
CA LYS A 489 -14.37 -5.79 -30.03
C LYS A 489 -13.40 -5.45 -31.15
N ARG A 490 -12.86 -4.22 -31.17
CA ARG A 490 -11.91 -3.76 -32.18
C ARG A 490 -10.54 -4.42 -32.05
N TYR A 491 -10.11 -4.74 -30.84
CA TYR A 491 -8.81 -5.37 -30.61
C TYR A 491 -8.81 -6.87 -30.92
N TYR A 492 -9.97 -7.51 -31.09
CA TYR A 492 -10.00 -8.96 -31.31
C TYR A 492 -9.46 -9.33 -32.70
N SER A 493 -8.31 -10.02 -32.72
CA SER A 493 -7.73 -10.54 -33.94
C SER A 493 -8.11 -12.00 -34.14
N PRO A 494 -8.83 -12.38 -35.21
CA PRO A 494 -9.10 -13.79 -35.50
C PRO A 494 -7.84 -14.61 -35.78
N GLU A 495 -6.76 -13.96 -36.23
CA GLU A 495 -5.48 -14.61 -36.58
C GLU A 495 -4.79 -15.20 -35.35
N SER A 496 -4.59 -14.39 -34.30
CA SER A 496 -4.02 -14.86 -33.03
C SER A 496 -5.07 -15.50 -32.11
N GLY A 497 -6.36 -15.34 -32.41
CA GLY A 497 -7.35 -15.16 -31.34
C GLY A 497 -6.88 -13.98 -30.48
N THR A 498 -7.28 -13.74 -29.24
CA THR A 498 -6.68 -12.68 -28.40
C THR A 498 -6.99 -11.26 -28.85
N LEU A 499 -6.83 -10.37 -27.89
CA LEU A 499 -6.82 -8.94 -28.14
C LEU A 499 -5.42 -8.58 -28.63
N ARG A 500 -5.32 -7.77 -29.68
CA ARG A 500 -4.08 -7.41 -30.36
C ARG A 500 -4.01 -5.90 -30.53
N PRO A 501 -2.88 -5.25 -30.22
CA PRO A 501 -2.75 -3.81 -30.32
C PRO A 501 -3.01 -3.30 -31.75
N LEU A 502 -3.53 -2.07 -31.84
CA LEU A 502 -3.91 -1.44 -33.09
C LEU A 502 -3.08 -0.18 -33.34
N HIS A 503 -2.64 0.01 -34.57
CA HIS A 503 -2.02 1.24 -35.02
C HIS A 503 -3.05 2.39 -35.14
N PRO A 504 -2.59 3.65 -35.25
CA PRO A 504 -3.47 4.80 -35.47
C PRO A 504 -4.40 4.67 -36.70
N ASP A 505 -4.00 3.91 -37.72
CA ASP A 505 -4.79 3.66 -38.94
C ASP A 505 -5.79 2.50 -38.82
N GLY A 506 -5.81 1.79 -37.68
CA GLY A 506 -6.70 0.66 -37.41
C GLY A 506 -6.17 -0.70 -37.86
N THR A 507 -4.93 -0.77 -38.36
CA THR A 507 -4.27 -2.06 -38.64
C THR A 507 -3.73 -2.70 -37.35
N PHE A 508 -3.71 -4.03 -37.30
CA PHE A 508 -3.12 -4.75 -36.17
C PHE A 508 -1.59 -4.69 -36.20
N LEU A 509 -0.97 -4.59 -35.02
CA LEU A 509 0.48 -4.66 -34.83
C LEU A 509 1.05 -5.92 -35.48
N SER A 510 2.03 -5.83 -36.39
CA SER A 510 2.67 -6.99 -37.01
C SER A 510 4.19 -6.80 -37.17
N PRO A 511 5.04 -7.79 -36.85
CA PRO A 511 4.71 -9.11 -36.28
C PRO A 511 4.16 -8.99 -34.85
N PHE A 512 3.45 -10.02 -34.38
CA PHE A 512 2.85 -10.06 -33.05
C PHE A 512 3.03 -11.43 -32.39
N ASP A 513 3.52 -11.42 -31.17
CA ASP A 513 3.59 -12.60 -30.31
C ASP A 513 2.63 -12.39 -29.12
N PRO A 514 1.56 -13.21 -28.99
CA PRO A 514 0.61 -13.07 -27.89
C PRO A 514 1.19 -13.45 -26.52
N LYS A 515 2.38 -14.07 -26.47
CA LYS A 515 3.12 -14.39 -25.23
C LYS A 515 4.16 -13.33 -24.85
N ALA A 516 4.42 -12.35 -25.72
CA ALA A 516 5.26 -11.23 -25.33
C ALA A 516 4.64 -10.54 -24.11
N GLY A 517 5.46 -10.30 -23.08
CA GLY A 517 5.03 -9.70 -21.82
C GLY A 517 4.98 -10.66 -20.63
N GLU A 518 5.11 -11.97 -20.85
CA GLU A 518 5.26 -12.94 -19.77
C GLU A 518 6.44 -12.58 -18.84
N ASN A 519 6.30 -12.90 -17.54
CA ASN A 519 7.27 -12.61 -16.48
C ASN A 519 7.61 -11.11 -16.35
N PHE A 520 6.60 -10.24 -16.43
CA PHE A 520 6.74 -8.78 -16.27
C PHE A 520 7.70 -8.14 -17.29
N THR A 521 7.85 -8.75 -18.46
CA THR A 521 8.63 -8.14 -19.55
C THR A 521 7.78 -7.09 -20.27
N ALA A 522 8.41 -6.03 -20.80
CA ALA A 522 7.67 -5.00 -21.52
C ALA A 522 7.13 -5.56 -22.85
N ALA A 523 5.85 -5.32 -23.14
CA ALA A 523 5.21 -5.73 -24.38
C ALA A 523 4.22 -4.66 -24.88
N PRO A 524 4.20 -4.34 -26.19
CA PRO A 524 3.28 -3.33 -26.71
C PRO A 524 1.82 -3.68 -26.44
N GLY A 525 1.08 -2.71 -25.90
CA GLY A 525 -0.34 -2.77 -25.57
C GLY A 525 -0.67 -3.33 -24.19
N PHE A 526 0.27 -4.00 -23.50
CA PHE A 526 -0.05 -4.74 -22.28
C PHE A 526 0.77 -4.27 -21.07
N HIS A 527 0.06 -3.95 -19.98
CA HIS A 527 0.69 -3.53 -18.72
C HIS A 527 0.98 -4.77 -17.87
N GLU A 528 2.26 -5.02 -17.56
CA GLU A 528 2.75 -6.13 -16.70
C GLU A 528 2.20 -7.52 -17.06
N GLY A 529 2.00 -7.77 -18.34
CA GLY A 529 1.49 -9.06 -18.79
C GLY A 529 1.43 -9.18 -20.30
N SER A 530 0.84 -10.27 -20.75
CA SER A 530 0.71 -10.61 -22.16
C SER A 530 -0.72 -10.45 -22.67
N ALA A 531 -0.92 -10.68 -23.96
CA ALA A 531 -2.26 -10.73 -24.55
C ALA A 531 -3.15 -11.78 -23.88
N TRP A 532 -2.58 -12.87 -23.36
CA TRP A 532 -3.34 -13.93 -22.69
C TRP A 532 -3.89 -13.48 -21.33
N ASN A 533 -3.15 -12.67 -20.58
CA ASN A 533 -3.58 -12.13 -19.29
C ASN A 533 -4.73 -11.11 -19.43
N TYR A 534 -4.88 -10.48 -20.61
CA TYR A 534 -5.93 -9.47 -20.85
C TYR A 534 -7.07 -9.95 -21.77
N THR A 535 -6.92 -11.04 -22.51
CA THR A 535 -7.90 -11.45 -23.54
C THR A 535 -9.31 -11.69 -23.00
N PHE A 536 -9.44 -12.16 -21.76
CA PHE A 536 -10.74 -12.38 -21.12
C PHE A 536 -11.10 -11.29 -20.10
N TYR A 537 -10.33 -10.20 -20.04
CA TYR A 537 -10.60 -9.04 -19.20
C TYR A 537 -11.72 -8.15 -19.78
N VAL A 538 -12.90 -8.75 -19.93
CA VAL A 538 -14.14 -8.12 -20.38
C VAL A 538 -15.29 -8.57 -19.46
N PRO A 539 -15.19 -8.33 -18.14
CA PRO A 539 -16.14 -8.86 -17.16
C PRO A 539 -17.57 -8.31 -17.35
N HIS A 540 -17.71 -7.14 -17.99
CA HIS A 540 -18.98 -6.46 -18.26
C HIS A 540 -19.74 -6.98 -19.50
N ASP A 541 -19.16 -7.88 -20.29
CA ASP A 541 -19.79 -8.41 -21.52
C ASP A 541 -19.28 -9.81 -21.93
N VAL A 542 -19.18 -10.74 -20.97
CA VAL A 542 -18.59 -12.09 -21.18
C VAL A 542 -19.27 -12.84 -22.34
N GLU A 543 -20.59 -12.80 -22.44
CA GLU A 543 -21.34 -13.46 -23.53
C GLU A 543 -21.08 -12.79 -24.88
N GLY A 544 -20.90 -11.47 -24.89
CA GLY A 544 -20.52 -10.71 -26.08
C GLY A 544 -19.13 -11.09 -26.59
N LEU A 545 -18.16 -11.23 -25.67
CA LEU A 545 -16.83 -11.72 -25.98
C LEU A 545 -16.86 -13.17 -26.49
N ALA A 546 -17.67 -14.04 -25.88
CA ALA A 546 -17.84 -15.41 -26.37
C ALA A 546 -18.42 -15.47 -27.79
N LYS A 547 -19.38 -14.59 -28.12
CA LYS A 547 -19.90 -14.47 -29.49
C LYS A 547 -18.80 -13.99 -30.45
N LEU A 548 -18.00 -13.01 -30.05
CA LEU A 548 -16.88 -12.48 -30.85
C LEU A 548 -15.83 -13.56 -31.15
N MET A 549 -15.55 -14.44 -30.19
CA MET A 549 -14.63 -15.58 -30.34
C MET A 549 -15.18 -16.73 -31.21
N GLY A 550 -16.38 -16.59 -31.78
CA GLY A 550 -17.02 -17.61 -32.61
C GLY A 550 -17.91 -18.58 -31.82
N GLY A 551 -18.40 -18.16 -30.66
CA GLY A 551 -19.43 -18.83 -29.88
C GLY A 551 -18.92 -19.49 -28.60
N ARG A 552 -19.89 -19.91 -27.77
CA ARG A 552 -19.69 -20.50 -26.44
C ARG A 552 -18.56 -21.54 -26.39
N ARG A 553 -18.57 -22.54 -27.28
CA ARG A 553 -17.62 -23.66 -27.19
C ARG A 553 -16.17 -23.20 -27.39
N LYS A 554 -15.93 -22.35 -28.40
CA LYS A 554 -14.58 -21.79 -28.67
C LYS A 554 -14.06 -20.96 -27.50
N PHE A 555 -14.93 -20.16 -26.88
CA PHE A 555 -14.58 -19.40 -25.68
C PHE A 555 -14.14 -20.33 -24.54
N ILE A 556 -14.94 -21.35 -24.21
CA ILE A 556 -14.65 -22.29 -23.12
C ILE A 556 -13.34 -23.04 -23.37
N ASP A 557 -13.13 -23.57 -24.58
CA ASP A 557 -11.92 -24.32 -24.91
C ASP A 557 -10.68 -23.44 -24.82
N LYS A 558 -10.79 -22.20 -25.28
CA LYS A 558 -9.70 -21.22 -25.18
C LYS A 558 -9.42 -20.78 -23.75
N LEU A 559 -10.46 -20.58 -22.93
CA LEU A 559 -10.29 -20.25 -21.52
C LEU A 559 -9.63 -21.42 -20.77
N GLN A 560 -10.03 -22.66 -21.07
CA GLN A 560 -9.37 -23.83 -20.50
C GLN A 560 -7.91 -23.95 -20.93
N MET A 561 -7.59 -23.64 -22.19
CA MET A 561 -6.23 -23.64 -22.72
C MET A 561 -5.30 -22.72 -21.92
N VAL A 562 -5.78 -21.56 -21.45
CA VAL A 562 -4.99 -20.66 -20.58
C VAL A 562 -4.49 -21.38 -19.32
N PHE A 563 -5.34 -22.19 -18.70
CA PHE A 563 -5.02 -22.96 -17.51
C PHE A 563 -4.17 -24.21 -17.78
N ASP A 564 -4.38 -24.85 -18.94
CA ASP A 564 -3.70 -26.09 -19.32
C ASP A 564 -2.27 -25.82 -19.83
N GLU A 565 -2.05 -24.68 -20.48
CA GLU A 565 -0.74 -24.27 -21.02
C GLU A 565 0.09 -23.38 -20.08
N GLY A 566 -0.45 -23.04 -18.89
CA GLY A 566 0.26 -22.23 -17.90
C GLY A 566 0.36 -20.75 -18.28
N LEU A 567 -0.65 -20.20 -18.95
CA LEU A 567 -0.73 -18.80 -19.37
C LEU A 567 -1.47 -17.91 -18.35
N TYR A 568 -2.02 -18.50 -17.30
CA TYR A 568 -2.61 -17.79 -16.16
C TYR A 568 -1.51 -17.43 -15.15
N ASP A 569 -1.48 -16.19 -14.68
CA ASP A 569 -0.49 -15.73 -13.69
C ASP A 569 -1.17 -15.24 -12.40
N PRO A 570 -1.13 -16.00 -11.29
CA PRO A 570 -1.73 -15.57 -10.02
C PRO A 570 -0.98 -14.42 -9.34
N ALA A 571 0.22 -14.07 -9.80
CA ALA A 571 1.04 -13.03 -9.20
C ALA A 571 0.65 -11.61 -9.68
N ASN A 572 -0.30 -11.50 -10.62
CA ASN A 572 -0.80 -10.22 -11.11
C ASN A 572 -2.33 -10.26 -11.29
N GLU A 573 -2.97 -9.10 -11.24
CA GLU A 573 -4.41 -8.92 -11.14
C GLU A 573 -5.26 -9.07 -12.43
N PRO A 574 -4.76 -8.91 -13.68
CA PRO A 574 -5.59 -8.88 -14.89
C PRO A 574 -6.45 -10.12 -15.12
N ASP A 575 -5.95 -11.32 -14.80
CA ASP A 575 -6.63 -12.58 -15.11
C ASP A 575 -7.27 -13.27 -13.89
N ILE A 576 -7.25 -12.65 -12.70
CA ILE A 576 -7.73 -13.21 -11.43
C ILE A 576 -9.18 -13.75 -11.48
N ALA A 577 -10.02 -13.20 -12.36
CA ALA A 577 -11.42 -13.60 -12.52
C ALA A 577 -11.62 -14.81 -13.47
N TYR A 578 -10.60 -15.25 -14.20
CA TYR A 578 -10.73 -16.19 -15.32
C TYR A 578 -11.39 -17.51 -14.94
N ALA A 579 -11.02 -18.08 -13.78
CA ALA A 579 -11.58 -19.35 -13.32
C ALA A 579 -13.10 -19.27 -13.11
N TYR A 580 -13.63 -18.10 -12.76
CA TYR A 580 -15.05 -17.87 -12.53
C TYR A 580 -15.86 -17.70 -13.82
N LEU A 581 -15.20 -17.41 -14.95
CA LEU A 581 -15.88 -17.18 -16.23
C LEU A 581 -16.56 -18.44 -16.78
N PHE A 582 -16.11 -19.66 -16.42
CA PHE A 582 -16.81 -20.88 -16.82
C PHE A 582 -18.25 -20.93 -16.28
N SER A 583 -18.49 -20.36 -15.10
CA SER A 583 -19.82 -20.32 -14.47
C SER A 583 -20.83 -19.43 -15.20
N ARG A 584 -20.37 -18.63 -16.18
CA ARG A 584 -21.26 -17.91 -17.11
C ARG A 584 -21.97 -18.83 -18.10
N PHE A 585 -21.49 -20.06 -18.27
CA PHE A 585 -22.00 -20.99 -19.26
C PHE A 585 -22.55 -22.27 -18.62
N ARG A 586 -23.88 -22.44 -18.73
CA ARG A 586 -24.61 -23.58 -18.16
C ARG A 586 -23.98 -24.93 -18.53
N GLY A 587 -23.61 -25.73 -17.53
CA GLY A 587 -22.98 -27.05 -17.68
C GLY A 587 -21.45 -27.04 -17.64
N GLU A 588 -20.80 -25.88 -17.51
CA GLU A 588 -19.33 -25.76 -17.37
C GLU A 588 -18.90 -25.30 -15.97
N GLU A 589 -19.84 -25.14 -15.03
CA GLU A 589 -19.59 -24.68 -13.66
C GLU A 589 -18.57 -25.57 -12.92
N TRP A 590 -18.53 -26.86 -13.27
CA TRP A 590 -17.57 -27.82 -12.74
C TRP A 590 -16.10 -27.42 -13.02
N ARG A 591 -15.83 -26.70 -14.12
CA ARG A 591 -14.50 -26.17 -14.43
C ARG A 591 -14.13 -25.05 -13.49
N THR A 592 -15.05 -24.13 -13.19
CA THR A 592 -14.83 -23.12 -12.13
C THR A 592 -14.46 -23.82 -10.83
N GLN A 593 -15.25 -24.80 -10.39
CA GLN A 593 -14.98 -25.51 -9.13
C GLN A 593 -13.64 -26.26 -9.15
N ARG A 594 -13.20 -26.77 -10.31
CA ARG A 594 -11.93 -27.47 -10.44
C ARG A 594 -10.76 -26.49 -10.43
N GLU A 595 -10.80 -25.45 -11.26
CA GLU A 595 -9.70 -24.49 -11.39
C GLU A 595 -9.54 -23.66 -10.12
N THR A 596 -10.62 -23.17 -9.50
CA THR A 596 -10.47 -22.40 -8.24
C THR A 596 -9.85 -23.24 -7.13
N ARG A 597 -10.27 -24.50 -6.96
CA ARG A 597 -9.64 -25.41 -5.98
C ARG A 597 -8.17 -25.65 -6.30
N ARG A 598 -7.84 -25.94 -7.56
CA ARG A 598 -6.46 -26.16 -8.01
C ARG A 598 -5.56 -24.95 -7.76
N LEU A 599 -6.05 -23.75 -8.05
CA LEU A 599 -5.31 -22.50 -7.85
C LEU A 599 -5.13 -22.20 -6.35
N LEU A 600 -6.19 -22.33 -5.55
CA LEU A 600 -6.12 -22.13 -4.09
C LEU A 600 -5.13 -23.10 -3.43
N GLU A 601 -5.17 -24.39 -3.78
CA GLU A 601 -4.26 -25.41 -3.23
C GLU A 601 -2.80 -25.18 -3.63
N ARG A 602 -2.56 -24.58 -4.81
CA ARG A 602 -1.20 -24.39 -5.34
C ARG A 602 -0.53 -23.13 -4.82
N TYR A 603 -1.26 -22.02 -4.76
CA TYR A 603 -0.66 -20.69 -4.60
C TYR A 603 -0.90 -20.05 -3.24
N PHE A 604 -1.82 -20.58 -2.43
CA PHE A 604 -2.12 -20.02 -1.11
C PHE A 604 -1.78 -21.04 -0.04
N THR A 605 -0.70 -20.81 0.70
CA THR A 605 -0.18 -21.76 1.69
C THR A 605 0.09 -21.08 3.03
N THR A 606 0.41 -21.86 4.05
CA THR A 606 0.81 -21.31 5.36
C THR A 606 2.31 -21.02 5.44
N ALA A 607 3.05 -21.22 4.34
CA ALA A 607 4.48 -20.94 4.28
C ALA A 607 4.74 -19.43 4.09
N PRO A 608 5.95 -18.93 4.41
CA PRO A 608 6.29 -17.51 4.25
C PRO A 608 6.18 -16.98 2.80
N ASP A 609 6.27 -17.86 1.81
CA ASP A 609 6.15 -17.57 0.37
C ASP A 609 4.74 -17.88 -0.18
N GLY A 610 3.77 -18.11 0.70
CA GLY A 610 2.42 -18.58 0.37
C GLY A 610 1.31 -17.55 0.41
#